data_AF-A0A3A4AB29-F1
#
_entry.id   AF-A0A3A4AB29-F1
#
_cell.length_a   1.000
_cell.length_b   1.000
_cell.length_c   1.000
_cell.angle_alpha   90.00
_cell.angle_beta   90.00
_cell.angle_gamma   90.00
#
_symmetry.space_group_name_H-M   'P 1'
#
loop_
_entity.id
_entity.type
_entity.pdbx_description
1 polymer ?
#
loop_
_entity_poly.entity_id
_entity_poly.type
_entity_poly.pdbx_seq_one_letter_code
_entity_poly.pdbx_strand_id
1 'polypeptide(L)'
;MGIFGDGRLRSVRKGPSVLLPYVVDAPGLLEYVRLMDPDAYLDGDVIRAAGVLTVRGPVDIPPGTDGVPPGWPVGFHVAGPPATGNQLRRGLAARLAGLCHPPAPPEHDVDLLEIGGASRALPARDLIALLEPWFPGLRWDTAGDPAESYWLTGDSSPVEVYFERDGTADGSHVYAFAMRDEDERPTRELMAEVGAAAARIVAVAGGVPRDVNDFVIRGPEDLNLVEWLPAAPSGSPSPS
;
A
#
# COMPACT_ATOMS: atom_id res chain seq x y z
N MET A 1 23.72 23.10 -20.38
CA MET A 1 23.00 21.86 -20.05
C MET A 1 23.71 21.25 -18.85
N GLY A 2 23.03 21.21 -17.70
CA GLY A 2 23.65 21.37 -16.39
C GLY A 2 24.07 20.10 -15.68
N ILE A 3 25.23 20.19 -15.02
CA ILE A 3 25.88 19.21 -14.14
C ILE A 3 24.97 18.73 -12.97
N PHE A 4 23.85 19.42 -12.72
CA PHE A 4 22.85 19.05 -11.73
C PHE A 4 21.98 17.83 -12.12
N GLY A 5 21.90 17.49 -13.42
CA GLY A 5 21.17 16.30 -13.89
C GLY A 5 21.82 14.98 -13.45
N ASP A 6 23.15 14.94 -13.40
CA ASP A 6 23.92 13.73 -13.10
C ASP A 6 23.74 13.23 -11.66
N GLY A 7 23.62 14.16 -10.70
CA GLY A 7 23.44 13.81 -9.29
C GLY A 7 22.09 13.12 -9.04
N ARG A 8 21.02 13.65 -9.64
CA ARG A 8 19.66 13.10 -9.51
C ARG A 8 19.51 11.78 -10.24
N LEU A 9 20.06 11.68 -11.45
CA LEU A 9 20.08 10.43 -12.20
C LEU A 9 20.89 9.36 -11.46
N ARG A 10 22.01 9.71 -10.81
CA ARG A 10 22.76 8.79 -9.95
C ARG A 10 21.94 8.29 -8.76
N SER A 11 21.17 9.16 -8.12
CA SER A 11 20.26 8.76 -7.03
C SER A 11 19.18 7.80 -7.52
N VAL A 12 18.60 8.05 -8.69
CA VAL A 12 17.62 7.13 -9.29
C VAL A 12 18.26 5.78 -9.60
N ARG A 13 19.45 5.76 -10.19
CA ARG A 13 20.16 4.52 -10.57
C ARG A 13 20.53 3.63 -9.39
N LYS A 14 20.94 4.23 -8.27
CA LYS A 14 21.60 3.50 -7.16
C LYS A 14 20.81 3.50 -5.86
N GLY A 15 19.87 4.43 -5.70
CA GLY A 15 19.14 4.65 -4.47
C GLY A 15 17.68 4.21 -4.57
N PRO A 16 16.99 4.13 -3.42
CA PRO A 16 15.58 3.78 -3.38
C PRO A 16 14.78 4.75 -4.24
N SER A 17 14.10 4.22 -5.24
CA SER A 17 13.38 5.00 -6.24
C SER A 17 12.11 4.30 -6.68
N VAL A 18 11.19 5.08 -7.25
CA VAL A 18 10.04 4.61 -8.02
C VAL A 18 10.24 5.06 -9.45
N LEU A 19 10.13 4.13 -10.39
CA LEU A 19 10.20 4.39 -11.82
C LEU A 19 8.79 4.36 -12.40
N LEU A 20 8.47 5.28 -13.30
CA LEU A 20 7.14 5.38 -13.91
C LEU A 20 7.21 5.24 -15.43
N PRO A 21 6.19 4.64 -16.08
CA PRO A 21 6.16 4.47 -17.52
C PRO A 21 5.72 5.75 -18.26
N TYR A 22 5.29 6.77 -17.51
CA TYR A 22 4.80 8.05 -18.01
C TYR A 22 5.26 9.20 -17.11
N VAL A 23 5.18 10.42 -17.64
CA VAL A 23 5.55 11.63 -16.90
C VAL A 23 4.43 12.00 -15.93
N VAL A 24 4.80 12.17 -14.67
CA VAL A 24 3.99 12.78 -13.61
C VAL A 24 4.79 13.95 -13.07
N ASP A 25 4.16 15.09 -12.83
CA ASP A 25 4.83 16.22 -12.18
C ASP A 25 4.77 16.10 -10.65
N ALA A 26 5.55 16.92 -9.95
CA ALA A 26 5.62 16.84 -8.49
C ALA A 26 4.26 17.11 -7.81
N PRO A 27 3.42 18.05 -8.26
CA PRO A 27 2.06 18.22 -7.75
C PRO A 27 1.17 16.99 -7.95
N GLY A 28 1.20 16.36 -9.14
CA GLY A 28 0.46 15.14 -9.41
C GLY A 28 0.91 13.99 -8.51
N LEU A 29 2.21 13.85 -8.26
CA LEU A 29 2.74 12.83 -7.36
C LEU A 29 2.37 13.10 -5.89
N LEU A 30 2.35 14.37 -5.47
CA LEU A 30 1.98 14.77 -4.12
C LEU A 30 0.59 14.25 -3.72
N GLU A 31 -0.38 14.28 -4.64
CA GLU A 31 -1.73 13.79 -4.37
C GLU A 31 -1.75 12.29 -4.00
N TYR A 32 -0.83 11.49 -4.53
CA TYR A 32 -0.69 10.08 -4.14
C TYR A 32 0.07 9.93 -2.82
N VAL A 33 1.10 10.75 -2.58
CA VAL A 33 1.82 10.74 -1.30
C VAL A 33 0.89 11.11 -0.13
N ARG A 34 -0.08 12.00 -0.38
CA ARG A 34 -1.11 12.41 0.59
C ARG A 34 -2.06 11.31 1.02
N LEU A 35 -2.14 10.22 0.25
CA LEU A 35 -2.88 9.04 0.67
C LEU A 35 -2.16 8.31 1.80
N MET A 36 -0.82 8.36 1.87
CA MET A 36 -0.06 7.79 2.98
C MET A 36 0.09 8.78 4.13
N ASP A 37 0.38 10.05 3.80
CA ASP A 37 0.55 11.13 4.77
C ASP A 37 -0.26 12.37 4.36
N PRO A 38 -1.45 12.60 4.94
CA PRO A 38 -2.31 13.73 4.60
C PRO A 38 -1.64 15.11 4.75
N ASP A 39 -0.64 15.23 5.62
CA ASP A 39 0.09 16.46 5.87
C ASP A 39 1.27 16.67 4.90
N ALA A 40 1.47 15.76 3.94
CA ALA A 40 2.52 15.88 2.93
C ALA A 40 2.38 17.18 2.12
N TYR A 41 3.51 17.80 1.82
CA TYR A 41 3.59 19.08 1.13
C TYR A 41 4.80 19.19 0.21
N LEU A 42 4.77 20.17 -0.71
CA LEU A 42 5.89 20.51 -1.57
C LEU A 42 6.78 21.58 -0.94
N ASP A 43 8.07 21.27 -0.86
CA ASP A 43 9.17 22.16 -0.50
C ASP A 43 10.05 22.38 -1.74
N GLY A 44 9.67 23.34 -2.57
CA GLY A 44 10.25 23.51 -3.90
C GLY A 44 9.88 22.35 -4.82
N ASP A 45 10.88 21.57 -5.24
CA ASP A 45 10.72 20.36 -6.06
C ASP A 45 10.87 19.06 -5.27
N VAL A 46 10.76 19.15 -3.94
CA VAL A 46 10.85 18.02 -3.02
C VAL A 46 9.52 17.85 -2.30
N ILE A 47 8.94 16.65 -2.36
CA ILE A 47 7.79 16.31 -1.51
C ILE A 47 8.32 15.90 -0.14
N ARG A 48 7.79 16.50 0.92
CA ARG A 48 8.02 16.14 2.33
C ARG A 48 6.84 15.35 2.84
N ALA A 49 7.09 14.23 3.51
CA ALA A 49 6.06 13.38 4.09
C ALA A 49 6.55 12.68 5.36
N ALA A 50 5.63 12.25 6.22
CA ALA A 50 5.82 11.50 7.46
C ALA A 50 6.96 12.04 8.34
N GLY A 51 7.13 13.37 8.38
CA GLY A 51 8.20 14.07 9.11
C GLY A 51 9.64 13.86 8.61
N VAL A 52 9.95 12.73 7.98
CA VAL A 52 11.33 12.29 7.63
C VAL A 52 11.50 11.80 6.20
N LEU A 53 10.41 11.55 5.47
CA LEU A 53 10.47 11.10 4.09
C LEU A 53 10.62 12.29 3.14
N THR A 54 11.40 12.06 2.09
CA THR A 54 11.50 13.00 0.97
C THR A 54 11.39 12.27 -0.36
N VAL A 55 10.63 12.83 -1.29
CA VAL A 55 10.55 12.35 -2.67
C VAL A 55 11.07 13.45 -3.59
N ARG A 56 12.04 13.11 -4.45
CA ARG A 56 12.71 14.04 -5.36
C ARG A 56 12.57 13.58 -6.80
N GLY A 57 12.14 14.49 -7.67
CA GLY A 57 11.91 14.23 -9.10
C GLY A 57 10.86 15.20 -9.65
N PRO A 58 10.36 14.98 -10.88
CA PRO A 58 10.72 13.90 -11.78
C PRO A 58 12.18 14.01 -12.27
N VAL A 59 12.79 12.87 -12.58
CA VAL A 59 14.09 12.77 -13.25
C VAL A 59 13.88 12.05 -14.57
N ASP A 60 14.22 12.70 -15.68
CA ASP A 60 14.23 12.05 -16.99
C ASP A 60 15.32 10.99 -17.05
N ILE A 61 14.97 9.80 -17.52
CA ILE A 61 15.85 8.64 -17.64
C ILE A 61 16.09 8.37 -19.13
N PRO A 62 17.30 8.67 -19.65
CA PRO A 62 17.65 8.36 -21.02
C PRO A 62 17.55 6.85 -21.30
N PRO A 63 17.15 6.43 -22.52
CA PRO A 63 17.22 5.04 -22.93
C PRO A 63 18.63 4.45 -22.76
N GLY A 64 18.71 3.22 -22.25
CA GLY A 64 20.00 2.56 -22.01
C GLY A 64 20.77 3.05 -20.78
N THR A 65 20.11 3.77 -19.86
CA THR A 65 20.73 4.18 -18.59
C THR A 65 21.18 2.97 -17.77
N ASP A 66 22.49 2.81 -17.59
CA ASP A 66 23.09 1.73 -16.83
C ASP A 66 22.48 1.56 -15.43
N GLY A 67 22.01 0.36 -15.14
CA GLY A 67 21.44 0.00 -13.83
C GLY A 67 19.98 0.41 -13.67
N VAL A 68 19.31 0.88 -14.72
CA VAL A 68 17.85 1.07 -14.76
C VAL A 68 17.26 0.13 -15.80
N PRO A 69 16.16 -0.60 -15.51
CA PRO A 69 15.50 -1.43 -16.52
C PRO A 69 15.00 -0.61 -17.72
N PRO A 70 14.96 -1.18 -18.93
CA PRO A 70 14.40 -0.49 -20.10
C PRO A 70 12.89 -0.24 -19.92
N GLY A 71 12.37 0.79 -20.60
CA GLY A 71 10.92 1.10 -20.62
C GLY A 71 10.44 2.07 -19.52
N TRP A 72 11.36 2.62 -18.72
CA TRP A 72 11.05 3.51 -17.61
C TRP A 72 11.65 4.90 -17.83
N PRO A 73 10.94 5.83 -18.49
CA PRO A 73 11.48 7.14 -18.87
C PRO A 73 11.59 8.13 -17.70
N VAL A 74 10.95 7.87 -16.55
CA VAL A 74 10.88 8.80 -15.43
C VAL A 74 11.18 8.09 -14.11
N GLY A 75 11.94 8.75 -13.24
CA GLY A 75 12.23 8.26 -11.89
C GLY A 75 12.03 9.31 -10.81
N PHE A 76 11.65 8.83 -9.63
CA PHE A 76 11.58 9.61 -8.40
C PHE A 76 12.42 8.92 -7.33
N HIS A 77 13.35 9.66 -6.74
CA HIS A 77 14.16 9.16 -5.65
C HIS A 77 13.43 9.36 -4.32
N VAL A 78 13.32 8.30 -3.52
CA VAL A 78 12.73 8.32 -2.19
C VAL A 78 13.85 8.17 -1.15
N ALA A 79 13.92 9.10 -0.21
CA ALA A 79 14.89 9.06 0.88
C ALA A 79 14.20 9.16 2.24
N GLY A 80 14.70 8.39 3.20
CA GLY A 80 14.22 8.30 4.57
C GLY A 80 14.50 6.92 5.17
N PRO A 81 13.89 6.56 6.32
CA PRO A 81 14.05 5.26 6.94
C PRO A 81 13.67 4.11 5.99
N PRO A 82 14.42 2.99 5.96
CA PRO A 82 14.17 1.91 5.00
C PRO A 82 12.76 1.33 5.01
N ALA A 83 12.14 1.13 6.18
CA ALA A 83 10.80 0.56 6.30
C ALA A 83 9.75 1.48 5.65
N THR A 84 9.54 2.67 6.20
CA THR A 84 8.56 3.65 5.69
C THR A 84 8.88 4.12 4.28
N GLY A 85 10.17 4.22 3.92
CA GLY A 85 10.60 4.54 2.56
C GLY A 85 10.24 3.45 1.56
N ASN A 86 10.33 2.17 1.93
CA ASN A 86 9.92 1.07 1.06
C ASN A 86 8.40 0.96 0.94
N GLN A 87 7.66 1.17 2.03
CA GLN A 87 6.19 1.25 2.01
C GLN A 87 5.73 2.33 1.04
N LEU A 88 6.27 3.56 1.16
CA LEU A 88 5.96 4.66 0.25
C LEU A 88 6.26 4.28 -1.21
N ARG A 89 7.42 3.68 -1.48
CA ARG A 89 7.81 3.28 -2.84
C ARG A 89 6.88 2.22 -3.44
N ARG A 90 6.55 1.19 -2.67
CA ARG A 90 5.64 0.11 -3.10
C ARG A 90 4.23 0.64 -3.34
N GLY A 91 3.70 1.44 -2.42
CA GLY A 91 2.38 2.05 -2.57
C GLY A 91 2.28 3.01 -3.76
N LEU A 92 3.32 3.83 -4.00
CA LEU A 92 3.41 4.68 -5.20
C LEU A 92 3.54 3.85 -6.48
N ALA A 93 4.39 2.83 -6.49
CA ALA A 93 4.56 1.96 -7.65
C ALA A 93 3.25 1.24 -8.00
N ALA A 94 2.53 0.69 -7.03
CA ALA A 94 1.28 0.00 -7.30
C ALA A 94 0.20 0.94 -7.86
N ARG A 95 0.05 2.14 -7.30
CA ARG A 95 -0.96 3.13 -7.75
C ARG A 95 -0.64 3.76 -9.10
N LEU A 96 0.63 3.91 -9.43
CA LEU A 96 1.09 4.60 -10.64
C LEU A 96 1.58 3.64 -11.73
N ALA A 97 1.26 2.35 -11.63
CA ALA A 97 1.76 1.30 -12.51
C ALA A 97 3.29 1.38 -12.70
N GLY A 98 3.98 1.69 -11.60
CA GLY A 98 5.40 1.93 -11.50
C GLY A 98 6.21 0.70 -11.12
N LEU A 99 7.52 0.92 -10.93
CA LEU A 99 8.47 -0.09 -10.47
C LEU A 99 9.33 0.44 -9.32
N CYS A 100 9.43 -0.33 -8.25
CA CYS A 100 10.43 -0.10 -7.21
C CYS A 100 11.84 -0.41 -7.73
N HIS A 101 12.72 0.58 -7.75
CA HIS A 101 14.11 0.41 -8.18
C HIS A 101 15.14 0.95 -7.16
N PRO A 102 16.15 0.17 -6.75
CA PRO A 102 16.25 -1.28 -6.89
C PRO A 102 15.02 -2.00 -6.28
N PRO A 103 14.77 -3.28 -6.62
CA PRO A 103 13.66 -4.03 -6.04
C PRO A 103 13.63 -3.87 -4.51
N ALA A 104 12.48 -3.44 -3.99
CA ALA A 104 12.27 -3.46 -2.55
C ALA A 104 12.12 -4.92 -2.10
N PRO A 105 12.64 -5.30 -0.92
CA PRO A 105 12.33 -6.60 -0.34
C PRO A 105 10.80 -6.76 -0.25
N PRO A 106 10.26 -7.97 -0.47
CA PRO A 106 8.87 -8.22 -0.14
C PRO A 106 8.68 -7.93 1.36
N GLU A 107 7.57 -7.28 1.70
CA GLU A 107 7.08 -7.34 3.08
C GLU A 107 6.32 -8.65 3.25
N HIS A 108 6.49 -9.27 4.41
CA HIS A 108 5.82 -10.52 4.79
C HIS A 108 4.49 -10.21 5.50
N ASP A 109 3.94 -9.02 5.30
CA ASP A 109 2.71 -8.64 5.98
C ASP A 109 1.52 -9.25 5.22
N VAL A 110 0.79 -10.08 5.96
CA VAL A 110 -0.33 -10.92 5.53
C VAL A 110 -1.63 -10.13 5.47
N ASP A 111 -1.62 -8.94 6.08
CA ASP A 111 -2.74 -8.02 6.07
C ASP A 111 -2.96 -7.52 4.65
N LEU A 112 -4.20 -7.62 4.17
CA LEU A 112 -4.68 -7.10 2.90
C LEU A 112 -5.14 -5.65 3.03
N LEU A 113 -5.74 -5.32 4.17
CA LEU A 113 -6.38 -4.04 4.45
C LEU A 113 -6.52 -3.84 5.96
N GLU A 114 -6.21 -2.64 6.44
CA GLU A 114 -6.48 -2.20 7.82
C GLU A 114 -7.50 -1.04 7.83
N ILE A 115 -8.33 -0.97 8.86
CA ILE A 115 -9.22 0.15 9.17
C ILE A 115 -8.80 0.70 10.53
N GLY A 116 -7.96 1.73 10.50
CA GLY A 116 -7.49 2.40 11.72
C GLY A 116 -8.42 3.54 12.14
N GLY A 117 -8.42 3.86 13.44
CA GLY A 117 -9.15 5.02 13.97
C GLY A 117 -10.67 4.85 13.99
N ALA A 118 -11.18 3.62 14.01
CA ALA A 118 -12.62 3.39 14.14
C ALA A 118 -13.09 3.87 15.52
N SER A 119 -14.18 4.63 15.54
CA SER A 119 -14.68 5.28 16.77
C SER A 119 -15.57 4.37 17.61
N ARG A 120 -15.92 3.19 17.08
CA ARG A 120 -16.79 2.22 17.73
C ARG A 120 -16.27 0.80 17.56
N ALA A 121 -16.13 0.10 18.69
CA ALA A 121 -15.98 -1.35 18.71
C ALA A 121 -17.29 -2.03 18.27
N LEU A 122 -17.18 -2.92 17.29
CA LEU A 122 -18.24 -3.86 16.94
C LEU A 122 -18.05 -5.12 17.78
N PRO A 123 -19.09 -5.60 18.49
CA PRO A 123 -19.05 -6.93 19.06
C PRO A 123 -18.79 -7.99 17.98
N ALA A 124 -18.03 -9.04 18.29
CA ALA A 124 -17.69 -10.09 17.33
C ALA A 124 -18.91 -10.67 16.59
N ARG A 125 -20.05 -10.85 17.28
CA ARG A 125 -21.30 -11.32 16.65
C ARG A 125 -21.86 -10.35 15.62
N ASP A 126 -21.78 -9.05 15.89
CA ASP A 126 -22.26 -8.02 14.99
C ASP A 126 -21.33 -7.92 13.77
N LEU A 127 -20.01 -8.06 13.98
CA LEU A 127 -19.04 -8.08 12.89
C LEU A 127 -19.22 -9.31 12.00
N ILE A 128 -19.38 -10.51 12.57
CA ILE A 128 -19.69 -11.73 11.80
C ILE A 128 -20.95 -11.54 10.94
N ALA A 129 -22.05 -11.06 11.55
CA ALA A 129 -23.29 -10.82 10.82
C ALA A 129 -23.13 -9.74 9.73
N LEU A 130 -22.26 -8.76 9.95
CA LEU A 130 -21.95 -7.72 8.97
C LEU A 130 -21.18 -8.27 7.77
N LEU A 131 -20.27 -9.23 8.00
CA LEU A 131 -19.35 -9.76 7.01
C LEU A 131 -19.86 -11.02 6.27
N GLU A 132 -20.89 -11.67 6.78
CA GLU A 132 -21.50 -12.87 6.19
C GLU A 132 -21.77 -12.81 4.67
N PRO A 133 -22.18 -11.67 4.07
CA PRO A 133 -22.39 -11.59 2.62
C PRO A 133 -21.12 -11.81 1.77
N TRP A 134 -19.94 -11.57 2.33
CA TRP A 134 -18.65 -11.69 1.64
C TRP A 134 -17.85 -12.90 2.12
N PHE A 135 -17.86 -13.14 3.44
CA PHE A 135 -17.03 -14.17 4.06
C PHE A 135 -17.91 -15.12 4.90
N PRO A 136 -18.73 -15.96 4.25
CA PRO A 136 -19.63 -16.85 4.95
C PRO A 136 -18.87 -17.90 5.77
N GLY A 137 -19.35 -18.12 6.99
CA GLY A 137 -18.75 -19.10 7.91
C GLY A 137 -17.60 -18.57 8.76
N LEU A 138 -17.35 -17.26 8.76
CA LEU A 138 -16.53 -16.62 9.79
C LEU A 138 -17.12 -16.89 11.17
N ARG A 139 -16.27 -17.31 12.09
CA ARG A 139 -16.59 -17.59 13.49
C ARG A 139 -15.54 -16.96 14.39
N TRP A 140 -15.96 -16.59 15.58
CA TRP A 140 -15.05 -16.10 16.60
C TRP A 140 -14.09 -17.22 17.02
N ASP A 141 -12.79 -16.95 16.92
CA ASP A 141 -11.75 -17.79 17.49
C ASP A 141 -11.31 -17.26 18.86
N THR A 142 -11.21 -18.19 19.81
CA THR A 142 -11.21 -17.95 21.26
C THR A 142 -9.90 -17.40 21.84
N ALA A 143 -9.02 -16.83 21.02
CA ALA A 143 -7.79 -16.21 21.50
C ALA A 143 -8.01 -14.74 21.85
N GLY A 144 -7.98 -14.39 23.14
CA GLY A 144 -7.93 -13.00 23.63
C GLY A 144 -9.02 -12.60 24.63
N ASP A 145 -8.89 -11.40 25.20
CA ASP A 145 -9.98 -10.72 25.88
C ASP A 145 -10.85 -10.05 24.80
N PRO A 146 -12.10 -10.50 24.57
CA PRO A 146 -12.94 -9.97 23.51
C PRO A 146 -13.31 -8.48 23.66
N ALA A 147 -13.04 -7.87 24.81
CA ALA A 147 -13.15 -6.43 24.99
C ALA A 147 -11.98 -5.65 24.38
N GLU A 148 -10.81 -6.29 24.25
CA GLU A 148 -9.55 -5.66 23.84
C GLU A 148 -9.09 -6.17 22.46
N SER A 149 -9.23 -7.46 22.16
CA SER A 149 -8.95 -8.00 20.83
C SER A 149 -9.68 -9.32 20.57
N TYR A 150 -9.97 -9.59 19.30
CA TYR A 150 -10.50 -10.89 18.89
C TYR A 150 -10.19 -11.19 17.42
N TRP A 151 -10.19 -12.48 17.10
CA TRP A 151 -9.99 -12.99 15.75
C TRP A 151 -11.27 -13.65 15.23
N LEU A 152 -11.59 -13.40 13.97
CA LEU A 152 -12.63 -14.11 13.22
C LEU A 152 -11.96 -14.93 12.12
N THR A 153 -12.14 -16.24 12.17
CA THR A 153 -11.64 -17.17 11.14
C THR A 153 -12.73 -18.17 10.78
N GLY A 154 -12.62 -18.87 9.66
CA GLY A 154 -13.62 -19.83 9.22
C GLY A 154 -13.02 -20.79 8.20
N ASP A 155 -13.42 -22.07 8.26
CA ASP A 155 -12.82 -23.10 7.40
C ASP A 155 -13.04 -22.84 5.90
N SER A 156 -14.13 -22.15 5.56
CA SER A 156 -14.50 -21.74 4.22
C SER A 156 -14.06 -20.31 3.85
N SER A 157 -13.51 -19.54 4.79
CA SER A 157 -13.10 -18.16 4.53
C SER A 157 -11.64 -18.12 4.03
N PRO A 158 -11.35 -17.43 2.91
CA PRO A 158 -9.98 -17.20 2.46
C PRO A 158 -9.24 -16.15 3.30
N VAL A 159 -9.99 -15.40 4.12
CA VAL A 159 -9.47 -14.34 4.97
C VAL A 159 -9.77 -14.59 6.44
N GLU A 160 -8.93 -14.01 7.29
CA GLU A 160 -9.16 -13.83 8.71
C GLU A 160 -9.39 -12.34 8.99
N VAL A 161 -10.20 -12.04 10.00
CA VAL A 161 -10.48 -10.66 10.40
C VAL A 161 -10.09 -10.47 11.85
N TYR A 162 -9.18 -9.57 12.07
CA TYR A 162 -8.69 -9.19 13.39
C TYR A 162 -9.34 -7.89 13.85
N PHE A 163 -9.65 -7.81 15.13
CA PHE A 163 -10.03 -6.58 15.81
C PHE A 163 -9.08 -6.36 16.99
N GLU A 164 -8.66 -5.10 17.15
CA GLU A 164 -7.92 -4.64 18.32
C GLU A 164 -8.43 -3.28 18.77
N ARG A 165 -8.44 -3.05 20.08
CA ARG A 165 -8.51 -1.72 20.64
C ARG A 165 -7.16 -1.04 20.50
N ASP A 166 -7.12 0.05 19.74
CA ASP A 166 -5.92 0.84 19.60
C ASP A 166 -5.50 1.37 20.99
N GLY A 167 -4.23 1.20 21.32
CA GLY A 167 -3.64 1.63 22.59
C GLY A 167 -3.52 3.17 22.71
N THR A 168 -4.04 3.91 21.73
CA THR A 168 -4.11 5.36 21.72
C THR A 168 -5.03 5.92 22.79
N ALA A 169 -4.71 7.12 23.26
CA ALA A 169 -5.46 7.80 24.34
C ALA A 169 -6.91 8.16 23.95
N ASP A 170 -7.25 8.15 22.66
CA ASP A 170 -8.59 8.40 22.13
C ASP A 170 -9.49 7.17 22.17
N GLY A 171 -8.94 5.99 22.51
CA GLY A 171 -9.68 4.73 22.60
C GLY A 171 -10.22 4.25 21.25
N SER A 172 -9.53 4.59 20.17
CA SER A 172 -9.91 4.14 18.83
C SER A 172 -9.73 2.63 18.65
N HIS A 173 -10.20 2.11 17.52
CA HIS A 173 -10.14 0.68 17.22
C HIS A 173 -9.57 0.44 15.84
N VAL A 174 -8.95 -0.74 15.69
CA VAL A 174 -8.37 -1.24 14.44
C VAL A 174 -9.11 -2.52 14.03
N TYR A 175 -9.42 -2.62 12.75
CA TYR A 175 -9.86 -3.86 12.11
C TYR A 175 -8.88 -4.20 10.98
N ALA A 176 -8.42 -5.43 10.89
CA ALA A 176 -7.54 -5.87 9.81
C ALA A 176 -8.12 -7.10 9.11
N PHE A 177 -8.00 -7.15 7.79
CA PHE A 177 -8.25 -8.33 6.98
C PHE A 177 -6.91 -8.94 6.59
N ALA A 178 -6.70 -10.21 6.88
CA ALA A 178 -5.48 -10.93 6.52
C ALA A 178 -5.81 -12.14 5.64
N MET A 179 -4.87 -12.54 4.78
CA MET A 179 -4.95 -13.85 4.13
C MET A 179 -4.85 -14.95 5.19
N ARG A 180 -5.66 -16.01 5.05
CA ARG A 180 -5.55 -17.17 5.93
C ARG A 180 -4.33 -18.05 5.59
N ASP A 181 -3.98 -18.13 4.31
CA ASP A 181 -2.78 -18.79 3.82
C ASP A 181 -1.81 -17.74 3.30
N GLU A 182 -0.68 -17.58 3.99
CA GLU A 182 0.35 -16.59 3.66
C GLU A 182 1.07 -16.89 2.32
N ASP A 183 1.00 -18.14 1.85
CA ASP A 183 1.59 -18.57 0.58
C ASP A 183 0.66 -18.28 -0.63
N GLU A 184 -0.62 -17.99 -0.38
CA GLU A 184 -1.58 -17.65 -1.42
C GLU A 184 -1.54 -16.16 -1.78
N ARG A 185 -1.64 -15.87 -3.08
CA ARG A 185 -1.77 -14.50 -3.56
C ARG A 185 -3.25 -14.11 -3.59
N PRO A 186 -3.63 -12.93 -3.07
CA PRO A 186 -5.00 -12.48 -3.16
C PRO A 186 -5.38 -12.27 -4.63
N THR A 187 -6.58 -12.72 -4.99
CA THR A 187 -7.14 -12.47 -6.32
C THR A 187 -7.77 -11.08 -6.36
N ARG A 188 -7.96 -10.53 -7.58
CA ARG A 188 -8.68 -9.27 -7.77
C ARG A 188 -10.12 -9.32 -7.22
N GLU A 189 -10.77 -10.48 -7.35
CA GLU A 189 -12.12 -10.69 -6.84
C GLU A 189 -12.13 -10.64 -5.30
N LEU A 190 -11.19 -11.33 -4.65
CA LEU A 190 -11.04 -11.28 -3.20
C LEU A 190 -10.77 -9.85 -2.69
N MET A 191 -9.87 -9.11 -3.35
CA MET A 191 -9.59 -7.71 -2.96
C MET A 191 -10.84 -6.81 -3.10
N ALA A 192 -11.69 -7.06 -4.09
CA ALA A 192 -12.95 -6.33 -4.23
C ALA A 192 -13.95 -6.67 -3.11
N GLU A 193 -14.02 -7.93 -2.68
CA GLU A 193 -14.83 -8.37 -1.54
C GLU A 193 -14.32 -7.76 -0.23
N VAL A 194 -13.01 -7.84 0.03
CA VAL A 194 -12.36 -7.21 1.20
C VAL A 194 -12.64 -5.70 1.22
N GLY A 195 -12.54 -5.04 0.08
CA GLY A 195 -12.92 -3.63 -0.08
C GLY A 195 -14.34 -3.29 0.31
N ALA A 196 -15.29 -4.07 -0.21
CA ALA A 196 -16.71 -3.88 0.04
C ALA A 196 -17.06 -4.15 1.52
N ALA A 197 -16.48 -5.20 2.10
CA ALA A 197 -16.57 -5.52 3.52
C ALA A 197 -15.99 -4.38 4.39
N ALA A 198 -14.81 -3.88 4.05
CA ALA A 198 -14.17 -2.78 4.77
C ALA A 198 -14.98 -1.49 4.71
N ALA A 199 -15.49 -1.12 3.53
CA ALA A 199 -16.40 0.02 3.38
C ALA A 199 -17.65 -0.13 4.25
N ARG A 200 -18.13 -1.36 4.43
CA ARG A 200 -19.28 -1.65 5.30
C ARG A 200 -18.93 -1.48 6.78
N ILE A 201 -17.75 -1.93 7.22
CA ILE A 201 -17.26 -1.66 8.58
C ILE A 201 -17.12 -0.15 8.81
N VAL A 202 -16.47 0.57 7.89
CA VAL A 202 -16.28 2.04 7.98
C VAL A 202 -17.61 2.77 8.11
N ALA A 203 -18.63 2.36 7.35
CA ALA A 203 -19.96 2.96 7.41
C ALA A 203 -20.66 2.80 8.78
N VAL A 204 -20.30 1.79 9.57
CA VAL A 204 -20.93 1.47 10.86
C VAL A 204 -20.06 1.91 12.05
N ALA A 205 -18.76 1.71 11.95
CA ALA A 205 -17.77 1.90 13.02
C ALA A 205 -16.91 3.15 12.85
N GLY A 206 -16.95 3.81 11.68
CA GLY A 206 -16.02 4.87 11.31
C GLY A 206 -14.63 4.33 10.97
N GLY A 207 -13.62 5.20 11.03
CA GLY A 207 -12.24 4.87 10.73
C GLY A 207 -11.83 5.17 9.29
N VAL A 208 -10.56 4.89 8.99
CA VAL A 208 -9.94 5.17 7.70
C VAL A 208 -9.32 3.87 7.17
N PRO A 209 -9.82 3.33 6.05
CA PRO A 209 -9.25 2.13 5.46
C PRO A 209 -7.91 2.45 4.79
N ARG A 210 -6.91 1.62 5.02
CA ARG A 210 -5.55 1.69 4.48
C ARG A 210 -5.13 0.33 3.93
N ASP A 211 -4.27 0.37 2.93
CA ASP A 211 -3.64 -0.84 2.41
C ASP A 211 -2.38 -1.23 3.20
N VAL A 212 -1.76 -2.32 2.77
CA VAL A 212 -0.52 -2.91 3.32
C VAL A 212 0.69 -1.96 3.29
N ASN A 213 0.61 -0.85 2.55
CA ASN A 213 1.65 0.16 2.44
C ASN A 213 1.27 1.47 3.17
N ASP A 214 0.23 1.44 4.01
CA ASP A 214 -0.35 2.55 4.77
C ASP A 214 -1.05 3.63 3.93
N PHE A 215 -1.37 3.37 2.67
CA PHE A 215 -2.09 4.35 1.84
C PHE A 215 -3.60 4.21 2.04
N VAL A 216 -4.27 5.35 2.28
CA VAL A 216 -5.71 5.46 2.36
C VAL A 216 -6.39 4.96 1.09
N ILE A 217 -7.46 4.18 1.28
CA ILE A 217 -8.32 3.63 0.25
C ILE A 217 -9.60 4.47 0.20
N ARG A 218 -9.83 5.21 -0.89
CA ARG A 218 -11.02 6.08 -1.02
C ARG A 218 -12.15 5.39 -1.79
N GLY A 219 -11.82 4.38 -2.58
CA GLY A 219 -12.77 3.65 -3.42
C GLY A 219 -12.18 2.35 -3.97
N PRO A 220 -12.98 1.54 -4.68
CA PRO A 220 -12.54 0.26 -5.26
C PRO A 220 -11.38 0.40 -6.25
N GLU A 221 -11.21 1.56 -6.87
CA GLU A 221 -10.09 1.87 -7.75
C GLU A 221 -8.74 1.95 -7.02
N ASP A 222 -8.77 2.36 -5.74
CA ASP A 222 -7.58 2.41 -4.89
C ASP A 222 -7.21 1.00 -4.41
N LEU A 223 -8.11 0.01 -4.48
CA LEU A 223 -7.87 -1.41 -4.15
C LEU A 223 -7.21 -2.22 -5.28
N ASN A 224 -6.73 -1.58 -6.35
CA ASN A 224 -5.89 -2.24 -7.37
C ASN A 224 -4.47 -2.49 -6.86
N LEU A 225 -4.37 -3.00 -5.66
CA LEU A 225 -3.14 -3.24 -4.95
C LEU A 225 -3.02 -4.73 -4.84
N VAL A 226 -1.83 -5.21 -5.20
CA VAL A 226 -1.50 -6.62 -5.29
C VAL A 226 -1.81 -7.24 -6.67
N GLU A 227 -1.45 -6.54 -7.76
CA GLU A 227 -0.50 -7.24 -8.64
C GLU A 227 0.82 -7.24 -7.87
N TRP A 228 1.10 -8.33 -7.14
CA TRP A 228 2.49 -8.75 -6.92
C TRP A 228 3.12 -8.82 -8.31
N LEU A 229 3.71 -7.72 -8.77
CA LEU A 229 3.93 -7.39 -10.19
C LEU A 229 4.28 -8.64 -11.03
N PRO A 230 3.67 -8.82 -12.22
CA PRO A 230 4.20 -9.77 -13.18
C PRO A 230 5.68 -9.43 -13.45
N ALA A 231 6.47 -10.47 -13.72
CA ALA A 231 7.85 -10.31 -14.17
C ALA A 231 7.93 -9.20 -15.22
N ALA A 232 8.96 -8.35 -15.13
CA ALA A 232 9.23 -7.27 -16.07
C ALA A 232 8.89 -7.68 -17.51
N PRO A 233 8.33 -6.77 -18.35
CA PRO A 233 7.93 -7.11 -19.70
C PRO A 233 9.07 -7.85 -20.38
N SER A 234 8.84 -9.14 -20.68
CA SER A 234 9.78 -10.03 -21.34
C SER A 234 9.90 -9.67 -22.82
N GLY A 235 10.29 -8.43 -23.10
CA GLY A 235 10.76 -7.99 -24.40
C GLY A 235 12.25 -8.28 -24.51
N SER A 236 12.65 -9.55 -24.55
CA SER A 236 13.95 -9.88 -25.13
C SER A 236 13.84 -9.67 -26.65
N PRO A 237 14.62 -8.78 -27.28
CA PRO A 237 14.74 -8.81 -28.72
C PRO A 237 15.34 -10.16 -29.10
N SER A 238 14.62 -10.93 -29.92
CA SER A 238 15.20 -12.09 -30.59
C SER A 238 16.39 -11.60 -31.42
N PRO A 239 17.60 -12.16 -31.25
CA PRO A 239 18.67 -11.90 -32.20
C PRO A 239 18.29 -12.56 -33.53
N SER A 240 18.18 -11.75 -34.58
CA SER A 240 18.24 -12.17 -35.98
C SER A 240 19.34 -11.37 -36.65
#